data_AF-A0A9Q0U2D0-F1
#
_entry.id   AF-A0A9Q0U2D0-F1
#
_cell.length_a   1.000
_cell.length_b   1.000
_cell.length_c   1.000
_cell.angle_alpha   90.00
_cell.angle_beta   90.00
_cell.angle_gamma   90.00
#
_symmetry.space_group_name_H-M   'P 1'
#
loop_
_entity.id
_entity.type
_entity.pdbx_description
1 polymer ?
#
loop_
_entity_poly.entity_id
_entity_poly.type
_entity_poly.pdbx_seq_one_letter_code
_entity_poly.pdbx_strand_id
1 'polypeptide(L)'
;MPDGKTPGLSLSRSFGDHCVKDFGLVSEPDVTRRNISSRDQFVILATDGVWDVISNLEAVQVVSLTSDREKSAERLVECAGRAWKCKKKGIAMDDISAICLFFHPSPSPQTDPPLIISSYDERFLKQSSSPQLL
;
A
#
# COMPACT_ATOMS: atom_id res chain seq x y z
N MET A 1 12.89 -6.49 41.14
CA MET A 1 12.81 -7.85 40.56
C MET A 1 13.85 -8.77 41.18
N PRO A 2 13.85 -9.15 42.48
CA PRO A 2 14.55 -10.38 42.86
C PRO A 2 13.68 -11.48 42.23
N ASP A 3 13.97 -11.99 41.04
CA ASP A 3 14.76 -13.21 40.82
C ASP A 3 15.35 -13.29 39.38
N GLY A 4 15.84 -12.17 38.85
CA GLY A 4 16.91 -12.20 37.83
C GLY A 4 16.62 -12.80 36.45
N LYS A 5 15.37 -13.07 36.04
CA LYS A 5 14.98 -13.31 34.63
C LYS A 5 13.60 -12.75 34.34
N THR A 6 13.45 -11.43 34.37
CA THR A 6 12.32 -10.79 33.67
C THR A 6 12.74 -10.55 32.21
N PRO A 7 11.98 -11.05 31.22
CA PRO A 7 12.20 -10.65 29.84
C PRO A 7 12.16 -9.13 29.75
N GLY A 8 13.11 -8.53 29.05
CA GLY A 8 13.07 -7.10 28.78
C GLY A 8 11.86 -6.79 27.90
N LEU A 9 11.02 -5.84 28.31
CA LEU A 9 9.92 -5.33 27.50
C LEU A 9 10.27 -3.93 27.03
N SER A 10 10.38 -3.74 25.73
CA SER A 10 10.72 -2.43 25.13
C SER A 10 9.51 -1.50 24.96
N LEU A 11 8.33 -1.94 25.40
CA LEU A 11 7.06 -1.24 25.26
C LEU A 11 6.52 -0.83 26.63
N SER A 12 5.96 0.37 26.72
CA SER A 12 5.20 0.83 27.90
C SER A 12 3.71 0.48 27.83
N ARG A 13 3.26 -0.07 26.68
CA ARG A 13 1.89 -0.49 26.43
C ARG A 13 1.85 -1.84 25.72
N SER A 14 1.04 -2.77 26.21
CA SER A 14 0.80 -4.07 25.55
C SER A 14 -0.51 -4.70 26.02
N PHE A 15 -1.04 -5.66 25.27
CA PHE A 15 -2.01 -6.61 25.81
C PHE A 15 -1.25 -7.80 26.43
N GLY A 16 -1.81 -8.43 27.47
CA GLY A 16 -1.15 -9.56 28.14
C GLY A 16 -0.11 -9.10 29.17
N ASP A 17 1.07 -9.73 29.18
CA ASP A 17 2.24 -9.38 30.03
C ASP A 17 1.89 -9.16 31.52
N HIS A 18 1.00 -9.99 32.05
CA HIS A 18 0.40 -9.82 33.39
C HIS A 18 1.44 -9.68 34.50
N CYS A 19 2.57 -10.36 34.38
CA CYS A 19 3.66 -10.33 35.36
C CYS A 19 4.32 -8.96 35.53
N VAL A 20 4.13 -8.04 34.57
CA VAL A 20 4.74 -6.71 34.59
C VAL A 20 3.73 -5.55 34.57
N LYS A 21 2.42 -5.84 34.63
CA LYS A 21 1.36 -4.82 34.66
C LYS A 21 1.45 -3.90 35.88
N ASP A 22 1.80 -4.45 37.04
CA ASP A 22 1.94 -3.68 38.29
C ASP A 22 3.16 -2.74 38.29
N PHE A 23 4.01 -2.78 37.26
CA PHE A 23 5.20 -1.93 37.12
C PHE A 23 5.04 -0.83 36.07
N GLY A 24 3.81 -0.42 35.78
CA GLY A 24 3.52 0.72 34.91
C GLY A 24 3.28 0.37 33.43
N LEU A 25 3.20 -0.92 33.09
CA LEU A 25 2.77 -1.38 31.77
C LEU A 25 1.24 -1.29 31.67
N VAL A 26 0.72 -0.52 30.72
CA VAL A 26 -0.73 -0.34 30.54
C VAL A 26 -1.25 -1.06 29.30
N SER A 27 -2.55 -1.35 29.24
CA SER A 27 -3.20 -1.92 28.05
C SER A 27 -4.07 -0.91 27.31
N GLU A 28 -4.22 0.30 27.85
CA GLU A 28 -5.05 1.33 27.24
C GLU A 28 -4.37 1.84 25.95
N PRO A 29 -5.07 1.83 24.80
CA PRO A 29 -4.51 2.34 23.55
C PRO A 29 -4.49 3.86 23.54
N ASP A 30 -3.66 4.43 22.66
CA ASP A 30 -3.86 5.82 22.23
C ASP A 30 -4.84 5.82 21.04
N VAL A 31 -5.85 6.69 21.09
CA VAL A 31 -6.97 6.69 20.13
C VAL A 31 -7.01 8.02 19.40
N THR A 32 -6.76 7.98 18.10
CA THR A 32 -6.89 9.14 17.21
C THR A 32 -8.01 8.93 16.20
N ARG A 33 -8.64 10.03 15.77
CA ARG A 33 -9.68 10.02 14.73
C ARG A 33 -9.31 11.00 13.65
N ARG A 34 -9.48 10.61 12.38
CA ARG A 34 -9.21 11.44 11.22
C ARG A 34 -10.31 11.26 10.18
N ASN A 35 -10.79 12.35 9.62
CA ASN A 35 -11.70 12.31 8.48
C ASN A 35 -10.90 12.06 7.20
N ILE A 36 -11.25 10.99 6.49
CA ILE A 36 -10.63 10.65 5.20
C ILE A 36 -11.21 11.56 4.13
N SER A 37 -10.32 12.19 3.35
CA SER A 37 -10.66 13.03 2.21
C SER A 37 -10.25 12.36 0.90
N SER A 38 -10.64 12.96 -0.23
CA SER A 38 -10.18 12.53 -1.56
C SER A 38 -8.67 12.65 -1.77
N ARG A 39 -7.98 13.42 -0.91
CA ARG A 39 -6.52 13.57 -0.96
C ARG A 39 -5.79 12.42 -0.30
N ASP A 40 -6.39 11.79 0.71
CA ASP A 40 -5.79 10.67 1.41
C ASP A 40 -5.93 9.40 0.53
N GLN A 41 -4.81 8.85 0.05
CA GLN A 41 -4.84 7.73 -0.91
C GLN A 41 -4.88 6.36 -0.24
N PHE A 42 -4.05 6.18 0.79
CA PHE A 42 -3.92 4.93 1.52
C PHE A 42 -3.35 5.16 2.92
N VAL A 43 -3.42 4.13 3.76
CA VAL A 43 -2.72 4.04 5.04
C VAL A 43 -1.89 2.76 5.09
N ILE A 44 -0.70 2.86 5.69
CA ILE A 44 0.20 1.74 5.94
C ILE A 44 0.17 1.44 7.43
N LEU A 45 -0.16 0.21 7.79
CA LEU A 45 -0.02 -0.31 9.15
C LEU A 45 1.06 -1.40 9.09
N ALA A 46 2.06 -1.33 9.96
CA ALA A 46 3.14 -2.31 9.96
C ALA A 46 3.77 -2.44 11.35
N THR A 47 4.45 -3.56 11.59
CA THR A 47 5.26 -3.82 12.78
C THR A 47 6.59 -3.03 12.73
N ASP A 48 7.28 -2.95 13.86
CA ASP A 48 8.65 -2.43 13.99
C ASP A 48 9.64 -3.10 13.01
N GLY A 49 9.43 -4.38 12.68
CA GLY A 49 10.16 -5.06 11.61
C GLY A 49 10.19 -4.30 10.26
N VAL A 50 9.22 -3.42 9.96
CA VAL A 50 9.31 -2.48 8.83
C VAL A 50 9.97 -1.17 9.25
N TRP A 51 9.46 -0.53 10.30
CA TRP A 51 9.81 0.85 10.67
C TRP A 51 11.24 1.02 11.22
N ASP A 52 11.85 -0.06 11.71
CA ASP A 52 13.25 -0.08 12.16
C ASP A 52 14.26 0.11 11.03
N VAL A 53 13.86 -0.18 9.78
CA VAL A 53 14.76 -0.18 8.62
C VAL A 53 14.24 0.61 7.41
N ILE A 54 12.95 0.92 7.35
CA ILE A 54 12.31 1.73 6.32
C ILE A 54 11.72 3.00 6.94
N SER A 55 12.08 4.16 6.39
CA SER A 55 11.48 5.44 6.79
C SER A 55 10.06 5.61 6.24
N ASN A 56 9.27 6.49 6.86
CA ASN A 56 7.91 6.78 6.42
C ASN A 56 7.83 7.19 4.94
N LEU A 57 8.79 8.00 4.46
CA LEU A 57 8.83 8.45 3.08
C LEU A 57 9.16 7.29 2.12
N GLU A 58 10.15 6.46 2.45
CA GLU A 58 10.49 5.28 1.65
C GLU A 58 9.30 4.30 1.57
N ALA A 59 8.59 4.07 2.68
CA ALA A 59 7.42 3.20 2.71
C ALA A 59 6.30 3.71 1.79
N VAL A 60 5.99 5.01 1.87
CA VAL A 60 5.02 5.66 0.97
C VAL A 60 5.46 5.54 -0.48
N GLN A 61 6.74 5.78 -0.79
CA GLN A 61 7.26 5.63 -2.15
C GLN A 61 7.13 4.21 -2.69
N VAL A 62 7.47 3.19 -1.89
CA VAL A 62 7.31 1.78 -2.29
C VAL A 62 5.86 1.46 -2.63
N VAL A 63 4.92 1.84 -1.77
CA VAL A 63 3.49 1.59 -1.98
C VAL A 63 2.96 2.38 -3.18
N SER A 64 3.33 3.66 -3.32
CA SER A 64 2.90 4.52 -4.43
C SER A 64 3.45 4.09 -5.79
N LEU A 65 4.65 3.50 -5.84
CA LEU A 65 5.29 3.03 -7.08
C LEU A 65 4.89 1.60 -7.44
N THR A 66 4.19 0.88 -6.57
CA THR A 66 3.73 -0.48 -6.87
C THR A 66 2.46 -0.41 -7.71
N SER A 67 2.52 -0.87 -8.96
CA SER A 67 1.40 -0.81 -9.90
C SER A 67 0.18 -1.62 -9.43
N ASP A 68 0.44 -2.77 -8.81
CA ASP A 68 -0.58 -3.65 -8.27
C ASP A 68 -0.78 -3.36 -6.78
N ARG A 69 -1.94 -2.77 -6.45
CA ARG A 69 -2.29 -2.39 -5.08
C ARG A 69 -2.30 -3.59 -4.14
N GLU A 70 -2.70 -4.78 -4.61
CA GLU A 70 -2.76 -5.99 -3.79
C GLU A 70 -1.36 -6.47 -3.40
N LYS A 71 -0.35 -6.19 -4.24
CA LYS A 71 1.05 -6.54 -4.00
C LYS A 71 1.85 -5.46 -3.27
N SER A 72 1.23 -4.34 -2.92
CA SER A 72 1.92 -3.22 -2.27
C SER A 72 2.48 -3.60 -0.90
N ALA A 73 1.72 -4.36 -0.10
CA ALA A 73 2.18 -4.83 1.19
C ALA A 73 3.33 -5.85 1.07
N GLU A 74 3.21 -6.81 0.15
CA GLU A 74 4.27 -7.78 -0.17
C GLU A 74 5.55 -7.07 -0.58
N ARG A 75 5.47 -6.09 -1.49
CA ARG A 75 6.62 -5.29 -1.90
C ARG A 75 7.26 -4.53 -0.75
N LEU A 76 6.47 -3.97 0.15
CA LEU A 76 6.98 -3.28 1.33
C LEU A 76 7.74 -4.25 2.26
N VAL A 77 7.20 -5.44 2.51
CA VAL A 77 7.84 -6.49 3.31
C VAL A 77 9.17 -6.95 2.66
N GLU A 78 9.19 -7.17 1.35
CA GLU A 78 10.42 -7.52 0.62
C GLU A 78 11.49 -6.42 0.70
N CYS A 79 11.09 -5.15 0.59
CA CYS A 79 11.97 -4.00 0.74
C CYS A 79 12.58 -3.96 2.16
N ALA A 80 11.76 -4.14 3.19
CA ALA A 80 12.22 -4.18 4.57
C ALA A 80 13.17 -5.36 4.81
N GLY A 81 12.85 -6.56 4.33
CA GLY A 81 13.73 -7.74 4.46
C GLY A 81 15.09 -7.55 3.79
N ARG A 82 15.15 -6.86 2.65
CA ARG A 82 16.43 -6.47 2.03
C ARG A 82 17.15 -5.41 2.87
N ALA A 83 16.43 -4.42 3.39
CA ALA A 83 17.00 -3.36 4.22
C ALA A 83 17.60 -3.91 5.53
N TRP A 84 16.98 -4.91 6.17
CA TRP A 84 17.56 -5.61 7.33
C TRP A 84 18.94 -6.21 7.02
N LYS A 85 19.07 -6.92 5.90
CA LYS A 85 20.35 -7.51 5.46
C LYS A 85 21.44 -6.46 5.21
N CYS A 86 21.06 -5.27 4.76
CA CYS A 86 22.00 -4.19 4.43
C CYS A 86 22.35 -3.28 5.62
N LYS A 87 21.33 -2.85 6.39
CA LYS A 87 21.43 -1.82 7.44
C LYS A 87 21.69 -2.39 8.83
N LYS A 88 21.29 -3.63 9.12
CA LYS A 88 21.36 -4.26 10.45
C LYS A 88 22.20 -5.55 10.40
N LYS A 89 23.43 -5.45 9.90
CA LYS A 89 24.34 -6.61 9.76
C LYS A 89 24.67 -7.22 11.12
N GLY A 90 24.58 -8.54 11.23
CA GLY A 90 24.89 -9.28 12.46
C GLY A 90 23.76 -9.28 13.51
N ILE A 91 22.61 -8.66 13.19
CA ILE A 91 21.39 -8.74 14.00
C ILE A 91 20.42 -9.66 13.26
N ALA A 92 19.75 -10.56 13.99
CA ALA A 92 18.71 -11.39 13.42
C ALA A 92 17.59 -10.51 12.84
N MET A 93 17.05 -10.91 11.69
CA MET A 93 15.90 -10.23 11.10
C MET A 93 14.68 -10.47 11.99
N ASP A 94 13.91 -9.41 12.24
CA ASP A 94 12.66 -9.48 12.98
C ASP A 94 11.50 -10.01 12.09
N ASP A 95 10.36 -10.31 12.70
CA ASP A 95 9.13 -10.61 11.98
C ASP A 95 8.59 -9.34 11.28
N ILE A 96 8.42 -9.42 9.96
CA ILE A 96 8.02 -8.27 9.14
C ILE A 96 6.58 -8.46 8.67
N SER A 97 5.67 -7.64 9.17
CA SER A 97 4.25 -7.64 8.78
C SER A 97 3.79 -6.24 8.37
N ALA A 98 3.02 -6.16 7.29
CA ALA A 98 2.45 -4.91 6.80
C ALA A 98 1.06 -5.10 6.18
N ILE A 99 0.23 -4.07 6.30
CA ILE A 99 -1.09 -3.93 5.68
C ILE A 99 -1.10 -2.59 4.94
N CYS A 100 -1.47 -2.61 3.67
CA CYS A 100 -1.69 -1.41 2.86
C CYS A 100 -3.18 -1.31 2.53
N LEU A 101 -3.88 -0.32 3.11
CA LEU A 101 -5.30 -0.09 2.88
C LEU A 101 -5.49 1.14 1.99
N PHE A 102 -6.05 0.94 0.79
CA PHE A 102 -6.39 2.01 -0.15
C PHE A 102 -7.83 2.48 0.09
N PHE A 103 -8.02 3.79 0.23
CA PHE A 103 -9.34 4.35 0.56
C PHE A 103 -10.26 4.48 -0.64
N HIS A 104 -9.69 4.70 -1.82
CA HIS A 104 -10.45 4.93 -3.05
C HIS A 104 -10.27 3.73 -3.99
N PRO A 105 -11.31 3.34 -4.74
CA PRO A 105 -11.17 2.31 -5.76
C PRO A 105 -10.08 2.69 -6.78
N SER A 106 -9.49 1.69 -7.43
CA SER A 106 -8.63 1.99 -8.57
C SER A 106 -9.46 2.72 -9.62
N PRO A 107 -8.93 3.78 -10.25
CA PRO A 107 -9.59 4.34 -11.41
C PRO A 107 -9.75 3.20 -12.42
N SER A 108 -10.99 2.86 -12.76
CA SER A 108 -11.25 1.92 -13.86
C SER A 108 -10.55 2.46 -15.11
N PRO A 109 -9.93 1.62 -15.94
CA PRO A 109 -9.58 2.03 -17.29
C PRO A 109 -10.86 2.60 -17.90
N GLN A 110 -10.84 3.88 -18.28
CA GLN A 110 -11.93 4.48 -19.04
C GLN A 110 -12.05 3.63 -20.31
N THR A 111 -13.07 2.78 -20.39
CA THR A 111 -13.48 2.23 -21.67
C THR A 111 -14.01 3.41 -22.45
N ASP A 112 -13.19 3.96 -23.34
CA ASP A 112 -13.67 4.95 -24.30
C ASP A 112 -14.95 4.40 -24.93
N PRO A 113 -16.07 5.14 -24.94
CA PRO A 113 -17.28 4.67 -25.60
C PRO A 113 -16.93 4.35 -27.06
N PRO A 114 -17.45 3.25 -27.63
CA PRO A 114 -17.14 2.89 -29.01
C PRO A 114 -17.44 4.08 -29.91
N LEU A 115 -16.43 4.52 -30.67
CA LEU A 115 -16.59 5.54 -31.71
C LEU A 115 -17.69 5.04 -32.64
N ILE A 116 -18.89 5.62 -32.52
CA ILE A 116 -19.94 5.43 -33.52
C ILE A 116 -19.41 6.07 -34.79
N ILE A 117 -18.89 5.24 -35.69
CA ILE A 117 -18.66 5.61 -37.07
C ILE A 117 -20.05 5.95 -37.62
N SER A 118 -20.35 7.24 -37.75
CA SER A 118 -21.51 7.69 -38.52
C SER A 118 -21.37 7.08 -39.91
N SER A 119 -22.34 6.26 -40.30
CA SER A 119 -22.43 5.61 -41.60
C SER A 119 -21.97 6.57 -42.71
N TYR A 120 -20.93 6.16 -43.43
CA TYR A 120 -20.56 6.74 -44.71
C TYR A 120 -21.82 6.89 -45.57
N ASP A 121 -22.12 8.12 -46.02
CA ASP A 121 -23.23 8.37 -46.93
C ASP A 121 -22.87 7.78 -48.31
N GLU A 122 -23.40 6.60 -48.63
CA GLU A 122 -23.21 5.91 -49.92
C GLU A 122 -23.72 6.70 -51.14
N ARG A 123 -24.34 7.88 -50.94
CA ARG A 123 -24.84 8.70 -52.06
C ARG A 123 -23.74 9.40 -52.87
N PHE A 124 -22.49 9.42 -52.42
CA PHE A 124 -21.41 10.12 -53.14
C PHE A 124 -20.65 9.28 -54.17
N LEU A 125 -20.84 7.95 -54.22
CA LEU A 125 -20.10 7.07 -55.15
C LEU A 125 -20.87 6.68 -56.44
N LYS A 126 -22.14 7.08 -56.59
CA LYS A 126 -22.93 6.78 -57.81
C LYS A 126 -22.93 7.86 -58.90
N GLN A 127 -22.21 8.98 -58.74
CA GLN A 127 -22.16 10.02 -59.78
C GLN A 127 -21.00 9.87 -60.79
N SER A 128 -20.18 8.82 -60.70
CA SER A 128 -19.04 8.59 -61.61
C SER A 128 -19.16 7.28 -62.39
N SER A 129 -20.22 7.15 -63.19
CA SER A 129 -20.16 6.28 -64.37
C SER A 129 -21.28 6.59 -65.34
N SER A 130 -20.96 7.35 -66.38
CA SER A 130 -21.67 7.30 -67.65
C SER A 130 -20.65 7.41 -68.78
N PRO A 131 -20.64 6.46 -69.72
CA PRO A 131 -19.76 6.47 -70.88
C PRO A 131 -20.33 7.37 -71.98
N GLN A 132 -19.48 8.16 -72.65
CA GLN A 132 -19.83 8.74 -73.94
C GLN A 132 -19.20 7.91 -75.06
N LEU A 133 -20.08 7.42 -75.94
CA LEU A 133 -19.73 6.88 -77.25
C LEU A 133 -19.14 7.98 -78.15
N LEU A 134 -18.04 7.67 -78.82
CA LEU A 134 -17.86 7.78 -80.28
C LEU A 134 -16.65 6.94 -80.71
#